data_AF-A0A523H6F6-F1
#
_entry.id   AF-A0A523H6F6-F1
#
_cell.length_a   1.000
_cell.length_b   1.000
_cell.length_c   1.000
_cell.angle_alpha   90.00
_cell.angle_beta   90.00
_cell.angle_gamma   90.00
#
_symmetry.space_group_name_H-M   'P 1'
#
loop_
_entity.id
_entity.type
_entity.pdbx_description
1 polymer ?
#
loop_
_entity_poly.entity_id
_entity_poly.type
_entity_poly.pdbx_seq_one_letter_code
_entity_poly.pdbx_strand_id
1 'polypeptide(L)'
;MEKNMMSALLEQFTLHTRLFSNVLVEISPEHATKRMNDKTNHIAWLTGSMVSIRFKLANLLGMNEQEPFPHLFKDGKAIQNDITYPGINELAEDWEPISKKLLEKLGNLSEKELAETSPIKLPVNDESMLGALVFFADRESYVLGQIGILRRIFGYDAMKYN
;
A
#
# COMPACT_ATOMS: atom_id res chain seq x y z
N MET A 1 -3.48 -8.51 -26.87
CA MET A 1 -2.34 -7.82 -26.22
C MET A 1 -2.67 -7.45 -24.77
N GLU A 2 -3.95 -7.26 -24.42
CA GLU A 2 -4.39 -6.90 -23.05
C GLU A 2 -4.21 -7.98 -21.98
N LYS A 3 -4.35 -9.27 -22.30
CA LYS A 3 -4.16 -10.36 -21.32
C LYS A 3 -2.78 -10.35 -20.66
N ASN A 4 -1.76 -9.83 -21.34
CA ASN A 4 -0.39 -9.76 -20.81
C ASN A 4 -0.20 -8.60 -19.82
N MET A 5 -0.87 -7.46 -20.03
CA MET A 5 -0.72 -6.29 -19.17
C MET A 5 -1.40 -6.49 -17.81
N MET A 6 -2.65 -6.95 -17.80
CA MET A 6 -3.33 -7.23 -16.54
C MET A 6 -2.66 -8.36 -15.74
N SER A 7 -2.15 -9.39 -16.42
CA SER A 7 -1.36 -10.43 -15.74
C SER A 7 -0.12 -9.83 -15.07
N ALA A 8 0.63 -8.97 -15.77
CA ALA A 8 1.80 -8.31 -15.19
C ALA A 8 1.44 -7.39 -14.01
N LEU A 9 0.33 -6.66 -14.09
CA LEU A 9 -0.14 -5.81 -13.00
C LEU A 9 -0.57 -6.63 -11.78
N LEU A 10 -1.28 -7.74 -11.99
CA LEU A 10 -1.67 -8.68 -10.94
C LEU A 10 -0.43 -9.30 -10.27
N GLU A 11 0.59 -9.65 -11.06
CA GLU A 11 1.88 -10.12 -10.54
C GLU A 11 2.57 -9.06 -9.67
N GLN A 12 2.52 -7.78 -10.04
CA GLN A 12 3.05 -6.69 -9.21
C GLN A 12 2.32 -6.56 -7.88
N PHE A 13 0.99 -6.55 -7.87
CA PHE A 13 0.24 -6.51 -6.61
C PHE A 13 0.49 -7.74 -5.74
N THR A 14 0.66 -8.92 -6.35
CA THR A 14 1.02 -10.17 -5.67
C THR A 14 2.42 -10.08 -5.05
N LEU A 15 3.39 -9.53 -5.79
CA LEU A 15 4.73 -9.27 -5.30
C LEU A 15 4.69 -8.30 -4.11
N HIS A 16 4.00 -7.16 -4.23
CA HIS A 16 3.89 -6.18 -3.15
C HIS A 16 3.23 -6.75 -1.90
N THR A 17 2.22 -7.63 -2.05
CA THR A 17 1.61 -8.34 -0.92
C THR A 17 2.67 -9.10 -0.13
N ARG A 18 3.56 -9.85 -0.79
CA ARG A 18 4.67 -10.55 -0.13
C ARG A 18 5.74 -9.58 0.42
N LEU A 19 6.15 -8.59 -0.37
CA LEU A 19 7.21 -7.66 0.00
C LEU A 19 6.86 -6.83 1.24
N PHE A 20 5.59 -6.49 1.40
CA PHE A 20 5.12 -5.77 2.58
C PHE A 20 5.38 -6.57 3.86
N SER A 21 5.04 -7.86 3.88
CA SER A 21 5.36 -8.74 5.01
C SER A 21 6.87 -8.86 5.23
N ASN A 22 7.64 -9.02 4.14
CA ASN A 22 9.09 -9.17 4.21
C ASN A 22 9.81 -7.91 4.73
N VAL A 23 9.32 -6.71 4.39
CA VAL A 23 9.97 -5.44 4.77
C VAL A 23 9.72 -5.06 6.23
N LEU A 24 8.77 -5.71 6.91
CA LEU A 24 8.41 -5.42 8.30
C LEU A 24 9.05 -6.38 9.32
N VAL A 25 9.78 -7.40 8.85
CA VAL A 25 10.44 -8.41 9.70
C VAL A 25 11.40 -7.75 10.69
N GLU A 26 11.28 -8.11 11.97
CA GLU A 26 12.17 -7.71 13.08
C GLU A 26 12.17 -6.22 13.45
N ILE A 27 11.26 -5.40 12.91
CA ILE A 27 11.21 -3.98 13.28
C ILE A 27 10.76 -3.82 14.73
N SER A 28 11.63 -3.26 15.56
CA SER A 28 11.33 -2.95 16.96
C SER A 28 10.27 -1.84 17.09
N PRO A 29 9.49 -1.80 18.19
CA PRO A 29 8.54 -0.71 18.44
C PRO A 29 9.18 0.68 18.49
N GLU A 30 10.43 0.79 18.98
CA GLU A 30 11.17 2.06 18.97
C GLU A 30 11.46 2.54 17.55
N HIS A 31 11.98 1.66 16.69
CA HIS A 31 12.30 2.01 15.31
C HIS A 31 11.03 2.20 14.45
N ALA A 32 9.90 1.60 14.83
CA ALA A 32 8.63 1.75 14.14
C ALA A 32 8.15 3.21 14.10
N THR A 33 8.35 3.97 15.19
CA THR A 33 7.86 5.35 15.33
C THR A 33 8.98 6.39 15.19
N LYS A 34 10.24 5.95 15.10
CA LYS A 34 11.40 6.83 14.92
C LYS A 34 11.41 7.49 13.54
N ARG A 35 11.56 8.81 13.53
CA ARG A 35 11.75 9.62 12.32
C ARG A 35 13.23 9.98 12.17
N MET A 36 13.73 9.99 10.94
CA MET A 36 15.11 10.40 10.64
C MET A 36 15.29 11.90 10.74
N ASN A 37 14.24 12.65 10.40
CA ASN A 37 14.10 14.08 10.64
C ASN A 37 12.61 14.46 10.69
N ASP A 38 12.34 15.75 10.85
CA ASP A 38 11.01 16.36 10.88
C ASP A 38 10.19 16.23 9.58
N LYS A 39 10.80 15.75 8.50
CA LYS A 39 10.18 15.58 7.17
C LYS A 39 9.98 14.12 6.76
N THR A 40 10.73 13.18 7.30
CA THR A 40 10.60 11.75 6.95
C THR A 40 9.39 11.12 7.59
N ASN A 41 8.75 10.18 6.88
CA ASN A 41 7.77 9.30 7.51
C ASN A 41 8.47 8.23 8.36
N HIS A 42 7.88 7.83 9.48
CA HIS A 42 8.33 6.66 10.24
C HIS A 42 7.66 5.37 9.72
N ILE A 43 8.22 4.21 10.06
CA ILE A 43 7.78 2.91 9.53
C ILE A 43 6.30 2.61 9.88
N ALA A 44 5.83 2.95 11.07
CA ALA A 44 4.43 2.75 11.45
C ALA A 44 3.47 3.54 10.54
N TRP A 45 3.77 4.80 10.22
CA TRP A 45 2.93 5.55 9.29
C TRP A 45 2.96 4.95 7.87
N LEU A 46 4.13 4.50 7.42
CA LEU A 46 4.28 3.83 6.13
C LEU A 46 3.50 2.50 6.08
N THR A 47 3.50 1.76 7.17
CA THR A 47 2.75 0.50 7.33
C THR A 47 1.25 0.75 7.20
N GLY A 48 0.70 1.63 8.03
CA GLY A 48 -0.73 1.93 8.00
C GLY A 48 -1.19 2.62 6.72
N SER A 49 -0.37 3.50 6.13
CA SER A 49 -0.69 4.12 4.84
C SER A 49 -0.71 3.12 3.68
N MET A 50 0.15 2.09 3.70
CA MET A 50 0.08 0.99 2.73
C MET A 50 -1.23 0.19 2.85
N VAL A 51 -1.63 -0.16 4.07
CA VAL A 51 -2.91 -0.85 4.32
C VAL A 51 -4.08 0.02 3.85
N SER A 52 -4.08 1.30 4.22
CA SER A 52 -5.08 2.28 3.77
C SER A 52 -5.18 2.36 2.24
N ILE A 53 -4.05 2.31 1.52
CA ILE A 53 -4.03 2.26 0.06
C ILE A 53 -4.79 1.03 -0.48
N ARG A 54 -4.60 -0.17 0.11
CA ARG A 54 -5.34 -1.37 -0.32
C ARG A 54 -6.83 -1.27 -0.08
N PHE A 55 -7.26 -0.76 1.07
CA PHE A 55 -8.67 -0.51 1.35
C PHE A 55 -9.27 0.52 0.38
N LYS A 56 -8.55 1.61 0.13
CA LYS A 56 -8.95 2.61 -0.88
C LYS A 56 -9.13 1.95 -2.24
N LEU A 57 -8.17 1.15 -2.69
CA LEU A 57 -8.22 0.49 -3.99
C LEU A 57 -9.37 -0.51 -4.10
N ALA A 58 -9.59 -1.33 -3.08
CA ALA A 58 -10.75 -2.23 -3.01
C ALA A 58 -12.08 -1.46 -3.11
N ASN A 59 -12.18 -0.30 -2.45
CA ASN A 59 -13.37 0.52 -2.47
C ASN A 59 -13.58 1.26 -3.79
N LEU A 60 -12.52 1.67 -4.49
CA LEU A 60 -12.61 2.16 -5.87
C LEU A 60 -13.19 1.09 -6.81
N LEU A 61 -13.00 -0.19 -6.50
CA LEU A 61 -13.54 -1.34 -7.23
C LEU A 61 -14.91 -1.81 -6.69
N GLY A 62 -15.55 -1.03 -5.82
CA GLY A 62 -16.92 -1.25 -5.35
C GLY A 62 -17.08 -2.22 -4.17
N MET A 63 -15.99 -2.55 -3.45
CA MET A 63 -16.02 -3.60 -2.41
C MET A 63 -16.57 -3.14 -1.05
N ASN A 64 -16.70 -1.83 -0.82
CA ASN A 64 -17.26 -1.24 0.41
C ASN A 64 -16.66 -1.78 1.73
N GLU A 65 -15.36 -2.05 1.73
CA GLU A 65 -14.57 -2.50 2.88
C GLU A 65 -14.36 -1.35 3.87
N GLN A 66 -14.47 -1.66 5.17
CA GLN A 66 -14.22 -0.70 6.24
C GLN A 66 -12.73 -0.64 6.56
N GLU A 67 -12.12 0.53 6.34
CA GLU A 67 -10.73 0.78 6.72
C GLU A 67 -10.57 0.73 8.26
N PRO A 68 -9.50 0.13 8.81
CA PRO A 68 -9.33 -0.04 10.26
C PRO A 68 -8.98 1.26 10.99
N PHE A 69 -8.14 2.11 10.38
CA PHE A 69 -7.60 3.33 10.99
C PHE A 69 -7.84 4.60 10.15
N PRO A 70 -9.10 4.92 9.76
CA PRO A 70 -9.38 6.02 8.83
C PRO A 70 -9.04 7.39 9.43
N HIS A 71 -9.05 7.52 10.75
CA HIS A 71 -8.66 8.76 11.43
C HIS A 71 -7.15 9.07 11.30
N LEU A 72 -6.32 8.05 11.02
CA LEU A 72 -4.87 8.19 10.88
C LEU A 72 -4.42 8.32 9.42
N PHE A 73 -5.02 7.56 8.50
CA PHE A 73 -4.45 7.36 7.16
C PHE A 73 -5.35 7.76 5.99
N LYS A 74 -6.67 7.78 6.18
CA LYS A 74 -7.63 8.08 5.11
C LYS A 74 -7.27 9.38 4.41
N ASP A 75 -7.38 9.38 3.08
CA ASP A 75 -7.06 10.51 2.21
C ASP A 75 -5.58 10.97 2.29
N GLY A 76 -4.68 10.09 2.75
CA GLY A 76 -3.25 10.37 2.77
C GLY A 76 -2.84 11.40 3.83
N LYS A 77 -3.56 11.43 4.96
CA LYS A 77 -3.24 12.29 6.11
C LYS A 77 -1.76 12.23 6.47
N ALA A 78 -1.14 13.40 6.64
CA ALA A 78 0.22 13.52 7.13
C ALA A 78 0.35 12.97 8.57
N ILE A 79 1.60 12.75 9.01
CA ILE A 79 1.88 12.35 10.39
C ILE A 79 1.31 13.38 11.38
N GLN A 80 0.64 12.88 12.40
CA GLN A 80 0.02 13.67 13.47
C GLN A 80 0.91 13.56 14.72
N ASN A 81 1.56 14.67 15.11
CA ASN A 81 2.57 14.64 16.17
C ASN A 81 2.02 14.32 17.56
N ASP A 82 0.75 14.63 17.82
CA ASP A 82 0.13 14.50 19.15
C ASP A 82 -0.63 13.16 19.32
N ILE A 83 -0.37 12.20 18.43
CA ILE A 83 -1.04 10.90 18.42
C ILE A 83 -0.01 9.78 18.61
N THR A 84 -0.38 8.80 19.45
CA THR A 84 0.33 7.52 19.51
C THR A 84 -0.17 6.61 18.40
N TYR A 85 0.71 6.27 17.47
CA TYR A 85 0.39 5.33 16.40
C TYR A 85 0.32 3.90 16.95
N PRO A 86 -0.59 3.05 16.44
CA PRO A 86 -0.62 1.63 16.76
C PRO A 86 0.67 0.90 16.38
N GLY A 87 0.90 -0.28 16.95
CA GLY A 87 2.08 -1.10 16.66
C GLY A 87 2.06 -1.62 15.21
N ILE A 88 3.23 -1.96 14.66
CA ILE A 88 3.33 -2.46 13.27
C ILE A 88 2.43 -3.68 13.02
N ASN A 89 2.40 -4.64 13.95
CA ASN A 89 1.58 -5.84 13.80
C ASN A 89 0.08 -5.51 13.77
N GLU A 90 -0.37 -4.57 14.60
CA GLU A 90 -1.76 -4.11 14.64
C GLU A 90 -2.10 -3.32 13.37
N LEU A 91 -1.20 -2.46 12.89
CA LEU A 91 -1.37 -1.74 11.64
C LEU A 91 -1.42 -2.65 10.41
N ALA A 92 -0.73 -3.78 10.45
CA ALA A 92 -0.63 -4.73 9.34
C ALA A 92 -1.64 -5.89 9.43
N GLU A 93 -2.46 -5.95 10.47
CA GLU A 93 -3.36 -7.09 10.78
C GLU A 93 -4.25 -7.45 9.58
N ASP A 94 -4.84 -6.45 8.93
CA ASP A 94 -5.77 -6.64 7.81
C ASP A 94 -5.09 -6.75 6.44
N TRP A 95 -3.75 -6.71 6.36
CA TRP A 95 -3.04 -6.72 5.08
C TRP A 95 -3.31 -7.96 4.22
N GLU A 96 -3.21 -9.15 4.81
CA GLU A 96 -3.44 -10.41 4.09
C GLU A 96 -4.91 -10.56 3.68
N PRO A 97 -5.91 -10.36 4.56
CA PRO A 97 -7.32 -10.37 4.19
C PRO A 97 -7.67 -9.42 3.04
N ILE A 98 -7.27 -8.14 3.13
CA ILE A 98 -7.60 -7.15 2.08
C ILE A 98 -6.84 -7.44 0.78
N SER A 99 -5.60 -7.93 0.86
CA SER A 99 -4.81 -8.31 -0.31
C SER A 99 -5.46 -9.46 -1.07
N LYS A 100 -5.91 -10.51 -0.38
CA LYS A 100 -6.60 -11.64 -1.01
C LYS A 100 -7.85 -11.18 -1.76
N LYS A 101 -8.69 -10.38 -1.10
CA LYS A 101 -9.91 -9.81 -1.67
C LYS A 101 -9.62 -8.96 -2.91
N LEU A 102 -8.62 -8.08 -2.82
CA LEU A 102 -8.23 -7.22 -3.94
C LEU A 102 -7.69 -8.03 -5.12
N LEU A 103 -6.78 -8.99 -4.89
CA LEU A 103 -6.20 -9.81 -5.95
C LEU A 103 -7.27 -10.64 -6.68
N GLU A 104 -8.24 -11.18 -5.93
CA GLU A 104 -9.40 -11.87 -6.51
C GLU A 104 -10.24 -10.93 -7.39
N LYS A 105 -10.54 -9.71 -6.94
CA LYS A 105 -11.26 -8.72 -7.75
C LYS A 105 -10.48 -8.33 -9.00
N LEU A 106 -9.18 -8.05 -8.87
CA LEU A 106 -8.31 -7.69 -10.00
C LEU A 106 -8.23 -8.78 -11.07
N GLY A 107 -8.19 -10.06 -10.66
CA GLY A 107 -8.19 -11.20 -11.58
C GLY A 107 -9.49 -11.38 -12.38
N ASN A 108 -10.57 -10.71 -11.99
CA ASN A 108 -11.89 -10.81 -12.60
C ASN A 108 -12.37 -9.51 -13.28
N LEU A 109 -11.53 -8.47 -13.34
CA LEU A 109 -11.91 -7.21 -14.00
C LEU A 109 -12.03 -7.40 -15.51
N SER A 110 -13.13 -6.92 -16.07
CA SER A 110 -13.34 -6.85 -17.52
C SER A 110 -12.60 -5.67 -18.14
N GLU A 111 -12.30 -5.76 -19.44
CA GLU A 111 -11.73 -4.64 -20.22
C GLU A 111 -12.59 -3.38 -20.14
N LYS A 112 -13.92 -3.55 -20.09
CA LYS A 112 -14.85 -2.44 -19.91
C LYS A 112 -14.65 -1.74 -18.57
N GLU A 113 -14.61 -2.48 -17.47
CA GLU A 113 -14.37 -1.92 -16.12
C GLU A 113 -13.00 -1.21 -16.05
N LEU A 114 -11.98 -1.75 -16.72
CA LEU A 114 -10.65 -1.14 -16.76
C LEU A 114 -10.62 0.19 -17.54
N ALA A 115 -11.44 0.31 -18.58
CA ALA A 115 -11.54 1.51 -19.42
C ALA A 115 -12.47 2.59 -18.83
N GLU A 116 -13.26 2.27 -17.79
CA GLU A 116 -14.10 3.26 -17.11
C GLU A 116 -13.25 4.36 -16.48
N THR A 117 -13.78 5.58 -16.43
CA THR A 117 -13.12 6.71 -15.77
C THR A 117 -13.00 6.44 -14.27
N SER A 118 -11.79 6.60 -13.73
CA SER A 118 -11.54 6.51 -12.30
C SER A 118 -12.42 7.52 -11.54
N PRO A 119 -13.08 7.12 -10.44
CA PRO A 119 -13.92 8.02 -9.66
C PRO A 119 -13.10 9.04 -8.84
N ILE A 120 -11.77 8.92 -8.86
CA ILE A 120 -10.84 9.87 -8.27
C ILE A 120 -9.86 10.41 -9.31
N LYS A 121 -9.49 11.68 -9.16
CA LYS A 121 -8.44 12.30 -9.96
C LYS A 121 -7.06 11.95 -9.39
N LEU A 122 -6.18 11.46 -10.24
CA LEU A 122 -4.81 11.07 -9.90
C LEU A 122 -3.80 11.89 -10.72
N PRO A 123 -2.54 12.00 -10.29
CA PRO A 123 -1.52 12.78 -10.98
C PRO A 123 -0.91 12.01 -12.17
N VAL A 124 -1.77 11.38 -12.98
CA VAL A 124 -1.41 10.64 -14.20
C VAL A 124 -2.35 11.08 -15.32
N ASN A 125 -1.88 11.01 -16.57
CA ASN A 125 -2.69 11.41 -17.74
C ASN A 125 -3.80 10.42 -18.08
N ASP A 126 -3.59 9.14 -17.74
CA ASP A 126 -4.60 8.11 -17.93
C ASP A 126 -5.63 8.18 -16.80
N GLU A 127 -6.79 8.76 -17.10
CA GLU A 127 -7.89 8.93 -16.15
C GLU A 127 -8.76 7.66 -16.01
N SER A 128 -8.39 6.54 -16.64
CA SER A 128 -9.12 5.28 -16.52
C SER A 128 -8.85 4.56 -15.19
N MET A 129 -9.67 3.55 -14.90
CA MET A 129 -9.43 2.62 -13.79
C MET A 129 -8.09 1.92 -13.93
N LEU A 130 -7.68 1.53 -15.14
CA LEU A 130 -6.35 0.98 -15.38
C LEU A 130 -5.24 1.97 -14.98
N GLY A 131 -5.35 3.23 -15.39
CA GLY A 131 -4.41 4.28 -15.01
C GLY A 131 -4.31 4.44 -13.49
N ALA A 132 -5.45 4.34 -12.79
CA ALA A 132 -5.49 4.35 -11.33
C ALA A 132 -4.78 3.14 -10.71
N LEU A 133 -5.05 1.92 -11.20
CA LEU A 133 -4.41 0.70 -10.70
C LEU A 133 -2.88 0.76 -10.87
N VAL A 134 -2.39 1.22 -12.02
CA VAL A 134 -0.96 1.38 -12.29
C VAL A 134 -0.32 2.42 -11.38
N PHE A 135 -0.99 3.56 -11.16
CA PHE A 135 -0.52 4.57 -10.21
C PHE A 135 -0.39 4.01 -8.79
N PHE A 136 -1.37 3.23 -8.33
CA PHE A 136 -1.30 2.64 -6.99
C PHE A 136 -0.23 1.54 -6.88
N ALA A 137 0.01 0.76 -7.93
CA ALA A 137 1.13 -0.17 -7.95
C ALA A 137 2.49 0.55 -7.79
N ASP A 138 2.70 1.67 -8.48
CA ASP A 138 3.88 2.52 -8.28
C ASP A 138 3.94 3.09 -6.85
N ARG A 139 2.82 3.60 -6.34
CA ARG A 139 2.75 4.16 -4.98
C ARG A 139 3.13 3.13 -3.93
N GLU A 140 2.72 1.88 -4.09
CA GLU A 140 3.10 0.75 -3.23
C GLU A 140 4.60 0.46 -3.31
N SER A 141 5.18 0.40 -4.51
CA SER A 141 6.63 0.27 -4.70
C SER A 141 7.40 1.38 -3.98
N TYR A 142 6.91 2.61 -4.07
CA TYR A 142 7.51 3.76 -3.41
C TYR A 142 7.45 3.66 -1.88
N VAL A 143 6.33 3.20 -1.28
CA VAL A 143 6.25 2.91 0.16
C VAL A 143 7.26 1.83 0.56
N LEU A 144 7.27 0.71 -0.14
CA LEU A 144 8.17 -0.43 0.13
C LEU A 144 9.64 0.01 0.07
N GLY A 145 10.00 0.84 -0.90
CA GLY A 145 11.34 1.42 -1.01
C GLY A 145 11.71 2.31 0.18
N GLN A 146 10.78 3.16 0.66
CA GLN A 146 11.01 3.96 1.86
C GLN A 146 11.27 3.10 3.09
N ILE A 147 10.43 2.09 3.34
CA ILE A 147 10.64 1.18 4.47
C ILE A 147 11.96 0.43 4.29
N GLY A 148 12.26 -0.05 3.07
CA GLY A 148 13.51 -0.72 2.75
C GLY A 148 14.76 0.11 3.06
N ILE A 149 14.75 1.42 2.79
CA ILE A 149 15.84 2.33 3.16
C ILE A 149 15.91 2.50 4.68
N LEU A 150 14.77 2.72 5.35
CA LEU A 150 14.71 2.86 6.80
C LEU A 150 15.23 1.61 7.52
N ARG A 151 14.95 0.41 7.00
CA ARG A 151 15.54 -0.84 7.48
C ARG A 151 17.07 -0.76 7.55
N ARG A 152 17.70 -0.33 6.45
CA ARG A 152 19.16 -0.22 6.35
C ARG A 152 19.72 0.82 7.30
N ILE A 153 19.04 1.94 7.45
CA ILE A 153 19.45 3.02 8.36
C ILE A 153 19.44 2.54 9.82
N PHE A 154 18.44 1.75 10.21
CA PHE A 154 18.33 1.21 11.57
C PHE A 154 19.15 -0.07 11.81
N GLY A 155 19.97 -0.49 10.84
CA GLY A 155 20.88 -1.62 10.98
C GLY A 155 20.25 -3.00 10.72
N TYR A 156 19.02 -3.06 10.18
CA TYR A 156 18.39 -4.32 9.80
C TYR A 156 18.91 -4.85 8.47
N ASP A 157 18.72 -6.14 8.26
CA ASP A 157 18.96 -6.77 6.97
C ASP A 157 18.08 -6.16 5.87
N ALA A 158 18.62 -6.15 4.65
CA ALA A 158 17.91 -5.68 3.47
C ALA A 158 16.63 -6.51 3.26
N MET A 159 15.58 -5.87 2.73
CA MET A 159 14.36 -6.57 2.35
C MET A 159 14.67 -7.69 1.37
N LYS A 160 14.17 -8.89 1.66
CA LYS A 160 14.26 -10.04 0.75
C LYS A 160 13.08 -10.04 -0.21
N TYR A 161 13.34 -10.34 -1.47
CA TYR A 161 12.28 -10.45 -2.50
C TYR A 161 11.57 -11.81 -2.50
N ASN A 162 12.27 -12.82 -1.99
CA ASN A 162 11.84 -14.20 -1.83
C ASN A 162 11.50 -14.54 -0.38
#